data_AF-A0A9W8T8C0-F1
#
_entry.id   AF-A0A9W8T8C0-F1
#
_cell.length_a   1.000
_cell.length_b   1.000
_cell.length_c   1.000
_cell.angle_alpha   90.00
_cell.angle_beta   90.00
_cell.angle_gamma   90.00
#
_symmetry.space_group_name_H-M   'P 1'
#
loop_
_entity.id
_entity.type
_entity.pdbx_description
1 polymer ?
#
loop_
_entity_poly.entity_id
_entity_poly.type
_entity_poly.pdbx_seq_one_letter_code
_entity_poly.pdbx_strand_id
1 'polypeptide(L)'
;MSEPLSVGAILAGMADALPTHPAGDDSSDLASSYEAIALLIHAYLAALGFKLCGFDQDKKLPECESLAPRLPPQWNSGFGSLSFVYTHKQSSMTFVVRVDRMGGKVEIRGLAVGDENIHRFERTVRDVVQSSGLPVRITVNDGEEDRSDLAEKLRGVFISEQAIVDILHDLKVNIVQKLIPKLQSEGYVETAEAEANARSERRAQEAQDPNRPFRGDPVPHPD
;
A
#
# COMPACT_ATOMS: atom_id res chain seq x y z
N MET A 1 -22.32 0.98 12.14
CA MET A 1 -20.87 1.15 12.35
C MET A 1 -20.24 0.98 10.98
N SER A 2 -19.58 2.00 10.45
CA SER A 2 -18.97 1.96 9.12
C SER A 2 -17.77 1.02 9.17
N GLU A 3 -17.68 0.04 8.28
CA GLU A 3 -16.53 -0.87 8.22
C GLU A 3 -15.29 -0.09 7.76
N PRO A 4 -14.21 -0.03 8.57
CA PRO A 4 -13.07 0.86 8.33
C PRO A 4 -12.26 0.50 7.07
N LEU A 5 -12.38 -0.74 6.59
CA LEU A 5 -11.72 -1.24 5.38
C LEU A 5 -12.70 -1.46 4.22
N SER A 6 -13.93 -0.96 4.30
CA SER A 6 -14.87 -0.98 3.18
C SER A 6 -14.35 -0.12 2.01
N VAL A 7 -14.73 -0.46 0.78
CA VAL A 7 -14.35 0.30 -0.42
C VAL A 7 -14.69 1.79 -0.27
N GLY A 8 -15.88 2.10 0.27
CA GLY A 8 -16.29 3.49 0.53
C GLY A 8 -15.39 4.22 1.54
N ALA A 9 -14.97 3.55 2.62
CA ALA A 9 -14.05 4.13 3.61
C ALA A 9 -12.66 4.36 3.01
N ILE A 10 -12.16 3.44 2.19
CA ILE A 10 -10.87 3.61 1.51
C ILE A 10 -10.91 4.75 0.49
N LEU A 11 -11.99 4.87 -0.30
CA LEU A 11 -12.18 5.97 -1.25
C LEU A 11 -12.27 7.34 -0.54
N ALA A 12 -12.95 7.40 0.62
CA ALA A 12 -12.93 8.59 1.46
C ALA A 12 -11.51 8.89 1.97
N GLY A 13 -10.76 7.87 2.39
CA GLY A 13 -9.35 8.00 2.76
C GLY A 13 -8.46 8.50 1.62
N MET A 14 -8.72 8.10 0.38
CA MET A 14 -8.02 8.63 -0.80
C MET A 14 -8.33 10.12 -1.03
N ALA A 15 -9.61 10.50 -0.93
CA ALA A 15 -10.04 11.89 -1.01
C ALA A 15 -9.41 12.73 0.12
N ASP A 16 -9.24 12.13 1.29
CA ASP A 16 -8.60 12.77 2.44
C ASP A 16 -7.08 12.86 2.33
N ALA A 17 -6.46 11.96 1.58
CA ALA A 17 -5.01 11.92 1.40
C ALA A 17 -4.52 12.90 0.33
N LEU A 18 -5.33 13.28 -0.66
CA LEU A 18 -4.90 14.22 -1.69
C LEU A 18 -4.46 15.56 -1.07
N PRO A 19 -3.33 16.15 -1.50
CA PRO A 19 -2.85 17.45 -1.01
C PRO A 19 -3.89 18.55 -1.16
N THR A 20 -3.69 19.65 -0.45
CA THR A 20 -4.45 20.89 -0.71
C THR A 20 -3.99 21.47 -2.05
N HIS A 21 -4.94 21.67 -2.95
CA HIS A 21 -4.76 22.30 -4.24
C HIS A 21 -4.59 23.83 -4.04
N PRO A 22 -3.45 24.41 -4.45
CA PRO A 22 -3.22 25.85 -4.28
C PRO A 22 -4.25 26.68 -5.07
N ALA A 23 -4.68 27.80 -4.50
CA ALA A 23 -5.58 28.72 -5.20
C ALA A 23 -4.92 29.25 -6.49
N GLY A 24 -5.57 29.04 -7.63
CA GLY A 24 -5.08 29.44 -8.95
C GLY A 24 -4.11 28.44 -9.61
N ASP A 25 -3.91 27.27 -9.02
CA ASP A 25 -3.38 26.13 -9.77
C ASP A 25 -4.48 25.59 -10.71
N ASP A 26 -4.12 25.21 -11.93
CA ASP A 26 -5.00 24.55 -12.90
C ASP A 26 -4.50 23.12 -13.22
N SER A 27 -3.50 22.67 -12.47
CA SER A 27 -2.91 21.35 -12.58
C SER A 27 -3.89 20.26 -12.12
N SER A 28 -3.46 19.01 -12.20
CA SER A 28 -4.30 17.88 -11.82
C SER A 28 -3.76 17.26 -10.55
N ASP A 29 -4.64 17.04 -9.57
CA ASP A 29 -4.29 16.40 -8.30
C ASP A 29 -3.89 14.93 -8.48
N LEU A 30 -4.42 14.30 -9.53
CA LEU A 30 -4.12 12.92 -9.90
C LEU A 30 -4.11 12.79 -11.42
N ALA A 31 -2.93 12.55 -12.01
CA ALA A 31 -2.75 12.63 -13.46
C ALA A 31 -2.61 11.25 -14.12
N SER A 32 -2.15 10.24 -13.39
CA SER A 32 -1.76 8.96 -13.99
C SER A 32 -2.27 7.73 -13.24
N SER A 33 -2.34 6.60 -13.94
CA SER A 33 -2.90 5.36 -13.38
C SER A 33 -2.06 4.76 -12.24
N TYR A 34 -0.73 4.91 -12.27
CA TYR A 34 0.11 4.41 -11.18
C TYR A 34 0.02 5.32 -9.95
N GLU A 35 -0.21 6.62 -10.12
CA GLU A 35 -0.54 7.52 -9.01
C GLU A 35 -1.87 7.14 -8.35
N ALA A 36 -2.89 6.78 -9.14
CA ALA A 36 -4.18 6.34 -8.61
C ALA A 36 -4.04 5.08 -7.74
N ILE A 37 -3.26 4.11 -8.21
CA ILE A 37 -2.94 2.89 -7.47
C ILE A 37 -2.10 3.19 -6.22
N ALA A 38 -1.12 4.09 -6.32
CA ALA A 38 -0.32 4.52 -5.18
C ALA A 38 -1.16 5.21 -4.09
N LEU A 39 -2.08 6.09 -4.47
CA LEU A 39 -3.00 6.76 -3.55
C LEU A 39 -3.94 5.75 -2.87
N LEU A 40 -4.45 4.76 -3.62
CA LEU A 40 -5.26 3.67 -3.08
C LEU A 40 -4.50 2.85 -2.02
N ILE A 41 -3.27 2.46 -2.33
CA ILE A 41 -2.39 1.72 -1.42
C ILE A 41 -2.11 2.56 -0.17
N HIS A 42 -1.81 3.84 -0.34
CA HIS A 42 -1.58 4.75 0.78
C HIS A 42 -2.80 4.84 1.69
N ALA A 43 -4.00 5.05 1.13
CA ALA A 43 -5.24 5.14 1.90
C ALA A 43 -5.51 3.84 2.69
N TYR A 44 -5.29 2.68 2.07
CA TYR A 44 -5.43 1.39 2.73
C TYR A 44 -4.43 1.19 3.88
N LEU A 45 -3.15 1.53 3.66
CA LEU A 45 -2.13 1.43 4.71
C LEU A 45 -2.41 2.41 5.87
N ALA A 46 -2.85 3.63 5.56
CA ALA A 46 -3.25 4.61 6.56
C ALA A 46 -4.45 4.11 7.38
N ALA A 47 -5.46 3.51 6.74
CA ALA A 47 -6.60 2.89 7.42
C ALA A 47 -6.19 1.73 8.34
N LEU A 48 -5.11 1.00 7.99
CA LEU A 48 -4.53 -0.03 8.85
C LEU A 48 -3.69 0.52 10.01
N GLY A 49 -3.41 1.82 10.04
CA GLY A 49 -2.64 2.49 11.08
C GLY A 49 -1.15 2.70 10.75
N PHE A 50 -0.74 2.50 9.51
CA PHE A 50 0.61 2.88 9.06
C PHE A 50 0.71 4.41 8.99
N LYS A 51 1.76 4.95 9.58
CA LYS A 51 2.05 6.38 9.59
C LYS A 51 3.10 6.72 8.55
N LEU A 52 2.78 7.60 7.61
CA LEU A 52 3.73 8.07 6.61
C LEU A 52 4.84 8.92 7.28
N CYS A 53 6.09 8.65 6.93
CA CYS A 53 7.27 9.32 7.47
C CYS A 53 8.12 10.01 6.39
N GLY A 54 7.84 9.79 5.11
CA GLY A 54 8.59 10.38 4.00
C GLY A 54 8.47 9.57 2.72
N PHE A 55 9.26 9.96 1.73
CA PHE A 55 9.30 9.30 0.41
C PHE A 55 10.65 8.63 0.11
N ASP A 56 11.62 8.81 1.01
CA ASP A 56 12.96 8.23 0.96
C ASP A 56 13.31 7.65 2.35
N GLN A 57 13.86 6.43 2.37
CA GLN A 57 14.19 5.72 3.61
C GLN A 57 15.25 6.45 4.44
N ASP A 58 16.16 7.16 3.78
CA ASP A 58 17.28 7.86 4.40
C ASP A 58 16.91 9.31 4.78
N LYS A 59 15.76 9.80 4.29
CA LYS A 59 15.29 11.17 4.48
C LYS A 59 13.83 11.20 4.90
N LYS A 60 13.61 11.10 6.22
CA LYS A 60 12.30 11.34 6.83
C LYS A 60 11.89 12.81 6.64
N LEU A 61 10.60 13.01 6.41
CA LEU A 61 9.95 14.31 6.26
C LEU A 61 8.99 14.51 7.43
N PRO A 62 9.35 15.37 8.41
CA PRO A 62 8.47 15.67 9.55
C PRO A 62 7.10 16.22 9.11
N GLU A 63 7.06 16.89 7.96
CA GLU A 63 5.85 17.44 7.35
C GLU A 63 4.76 16.37 7.11
N CYS A 64 5.14 15.12 6.83
CA CYS A 64 4.20 14.03 6.63
C CYS A 64 3.32 13.78 7.87
N GLU A 65 3.89 13.91 9.08
CA GLU A 65 3.14 13.72 10.31
C GLU A 65 2.25 14.93 10.63
N SER A 66 2.73 16.14 10.35
CA SER A 66 1.95 17.36 10.58
C SER A 66 0.77 17.54 9.64
N LEU A 67 0.86 17.00 8.41
CA LEU A 67 -0.19 17.10 7.40
C LEU A 67 -1.19 15.94 7.46
N ALA A 68 -0.88 14.84 8.14
CA ALA A 68 -1.71 13.64 8.16
C ALA A 68 -3.19 13.97 8.50
N PRO A 69 -4.17 13.46 7.73
CA PRO A 69 -4.04 12.42 6.70
C PRO A 69 -3.60 12.92 5.31
N ARG A 70 -3.44 14.23 5.09
CA ARG A 70 -3.04 14.79 3.80
C ARG A 70 -1.59 14.44 3.45
N LEU A 71 -1.36 14.16 2.18
CA LEU A 71 -0.03 14.01 1.60
C LEU A 71 0.62 15.38 1.36
N PRO A 72 1.94 15.51 1.57
CA PRO A 72 2.69 16.66 1.09
C PRO A 72 2.56 16.87 -0.43
N PRO A 73 2.61 18.11 -0.95
CA PRO A 73 2.46 18.40 -2.38
C PRO A 73 3.39 17.61 -3.29
N GLN A 74 4.59 17.26 -2.81
CA GLN A 74 5.61 16.53 -3.56
C GLN A 74 5.39 15.01 -3.67
N TRP A 75 4.31 14.46 -3.11
CA TRP A 75 4.11 13.00 -2.99
C TRP A 75 4.17 12.22 -4.31
N ASN A 76 3.77 12.85 -5.42
CA ASN A 76 3.75 12.26 -6.77
C ASN A 76 4.87 12.78 -7.69
N SER A 77 5.91 13.43 -7.15
CA SER A 77 7.01 13.99 -7.98
C SER A 77 7.86 12.94 -8.71
N GLY A 78 7.75 11.66 -8.32
CA GLY A 78 8.49 10.56 -8.92
C GLY A 78 7.91 10.15 -10.28
N PHE A 79 8.68 10.35 -11.35
CA PHE A 79 8.25 9.97 -12.70
C PHE A 79 8.27 8.45 -12.86
N GLY A 80 7.09 7.83 -12.94
CA GLY A 80 6.93 6.39 -13.13
C GLY A 80 7.33 5.50 -11.94
N SER A 81 7.69 6.09 -10.79
CA SER A 81 8.08 5.36 -9.57
C SER A 81 7.77 6.21 -8.35
N LEU A 82 6.85 5.75 -7.51
CA LEU A 82 6.48 6.40 -6.25
C LEU A 82 6.93 5.56 -5.06
N SER A 83 7.47 6.20 -4.03
CA SER A 83 8.04 5.55 -2.86
C SER A 83 7.46 6.18 -1.60
N PHE A 84 7.00 5.36 -0.67
CA PHE A 84 6.41 5.78 0.60
C PHE A 84 7.09 5.04 1.74
N VAL A 85 7.45 5.77 2.79
CA VAL A 85 8.13 5.25 3.96
C VAL A 85 7.20 5.34 5.15
N TYR A 86 6.95 4.22 5.81
CA TYR A 86 5.98 4.11 6.89
C TYR A 86 6.59 3.59 8.18
N THR A 87 5.94 3.92 9.30
CA THR A 87 6.11 3.25 10.59
C THR A 87 4.76 2.70 11.06
N HIS A 88 4.79 1.74 11.99
CA HIS A 88 3.56 1.14 12.53
C HIS A 88 3.70 0.86 14.02
N LYS A 89 2.64 1.08 14.82
CA LYS A 89 2.70 0.92 16.29
C LYS A 89 3.10 -0.48 16.77
N GLN A 90 2.88 -1.51 15.96
CA GLN A 90 3.17 -2.91 16.29
C GLN A 90 4.54 -3.40 15.82
N SER A 91 5.34 -2.54 15.17
CA SER A 91 6.70 -2.89 14.76
C SER A 91 7.64 -1.71 14.98
N SER A 92 8.86 -1.99 15.43
CA SER A 92 9.93 -0.98 15.49
C SER A 92 10.59 -0.72 14.14
N MET A 93 10.27 -1.52 13.12
CA MET A 93 10.84 -1.38 11.79
C MET A 93 10.21 -0.21 11.02
N THR A 94 10.97 0.29 10.05
CA THR A 94 10.46 1.20 9.03
C THR A 94 10.11 0.37 7.79
N PHE A 95 9.00 0.67 7.13
CA PHE A 95 8.54 -0.06 5.95
C PHE A 95 8.64 0.84 4.73
N VAL A 96 9.13 0.33 3.61
CA VAL A 96 9.15 1.05 2.33
C VAL A 96 8.21 0.35 1.38
N VAL A 97 7.22 1.08 0.87
CA VAL A 97 6.31 0.61 -0.18
C VAL A 97 6.55 1.43 -1.43
N ARG A 98 6.81 0.74 -2.54
CA ARG A 98 7.05 1.35 -3.85
C ARG A 98 6.03 0.88 -4.88
N VAL A 99 5.65 1.80 -5.75
CA VAL A 99 4.71 1.60 -6.85
C VAL A 99 5.41 2.05 -8.13
N ASP A 100 5.78 1.08 -8.97
CA ASP A 100 6.62 1.26 -10.14
C ASP A 100 5.81 0.99 -11.41
N ARG A 101 5.83 1.94 -12.37
CA ARG A 101 5.20 1.78 -13.67
C ARG A 101 6.07 0.92 -14.58
N MET A 102 5.53 -0.20 -15.05
CA MET A 102 6.22 -1.15 -15.93
C MET A 102 5.44 -1.34 -17.24
N GLY A 103 5.55 -0.36 -18.14
CA GLY A 103 4.83 -0.39 -19.42
C GLY A 103 3.31 -0.38 -19.21
N GLY A 104 2.64 -1.49 -19.52
CA GLY A 104 1.20 -1.70 -19.30
C GLY A 104 0.84 -2.31 -17.94
N LYS A 105 1.84 -2.61 -17.11
CA LYS A 105 1.68 -3.15 -15.75
C LYS A 105 2.14 -2.14 -14.70
N VAL A 106 1.76 -2.39 -13.47
CA VAL A 106 2.30 -1.77 -12.27
C VAL A 106 2.88 -2.85 -11.37
N GLU A 107 4.09 -2.63 -10.86
CA GLU A 107 4.68 -3.45 -9.79
C GLU A 107 4.49 -2.72 -8.47
N ILE A 108 3.98 -3.43 -7.47
CA ILE A 108 3.90 -2.96 -6.09
C ILE A 108 4.87 -3.81 -5.29
N ARG A 109 5.78 -3.17 -4.56
CA ARG A 109 6.73 -3.86 -3.67
C ARG A 109 6.76 -3.25 -2.28
N GLY A 110 6.98 -4.09 -1.29
CA GLY A 110 7.13 -3.71 0.11
C GLY A 110 8.35 -4.40 0.71
N LEU A 111 9.07 -3.68 1.55
CA LEU A 111 10.15 -4.23 2.37
C LEU A 111 10.18 -3.56 3.75
N ALA A 112 10.68 -4.29 4.75
CA ALA A 112 11.04 -3.72 6.03
C ALA A 112 12.53 -3.34 6.00
N VAL A 113 12.86 -2.11 6.38
CA VAL A 113 14.24 -1.61 6.42
C VAL A 113 15.03 -2.45 7.44
N GLY A 114 16.10 -3.09 6.97
CA GLY A 114 16.90 -4.02 7.77
C GLY A 114 16.48 -5.48 7.65
N ASP A 115 15.41 -5.79 6.90
CA ASP A 115 15.09 -7.14 6.42
C ASP A 115 15.72 -7.35 5.03
N GLU A 116 16.12 -8.58 4.72
CA GLU A 116 16.64 -8.98 3.41
C GLU A 116 15.50 -9.29 2.41
N ASN A 117 14.27 -9.48 2.89
CA ASN A 117 13.15 -9.90 2.07
C ASN A 117 12.43 -8.72 1.40
N ILE A 118 12.23 -8.83 0.09
CA ILE A 118 11.39 -7.91 -0.70
C ILE A 118 10.17 -8.69 -1.19
N HIS A 119 8.99 -8.23 -0.78
CA HIS A 119 7.73 -8.79 -1.26
C HIS A 119 7.16 -7.91 -2.37
N ARG A 120 6.62 -8.53 -3.41
CA ARG A 120 6.09 -7.81 -4.56
C ARG A 120 4.97 -8.58 -5.26
N PHE A 121 4.11 -7.85 -5.94
CA PHE A 121 3.13 -8.39 -6.88
C PHE A 121 2.94 -7.40 -8.04
N GLU A 122 2.40 -7.89 -9.15
CA GLU A 122 2.13 -7.07 -10.34
C GLU A 122 0.66 -7.17 -10.75
N ARG A 123 0.14 -6.08 -11.34
CA ARG A 123 -1.18 -6.04 -11.97
C ARG A 123 -1.12 -5.33 -13.30
N THR A 124 -1.94 -5.77 -14.25
CA THR A 124 -2.17 -5.03 -15.50
C THR A 124 -2.96 -3.77 -15.18
N VAL A 125 -2.48 -2.61 -15.62
CA VAL A 125 -3.12 -1.32 -15.29
C VAL A 125 -4.55 -1.25 -15.82
N ARG A 126 -4.80 -1.83 -17.00
CA ARG A 126 -6.11 -1.88 -17.66
C ARG A 126 -7.14 -2.79 -16.98
N ASP A 127 -6.73 -3.56 -15.99
CA ASP A 127 -7.65 -4.40 -15.20
C ASP A 127 -8.05 -3.71 -13.88
N VAL A 128 -7.42 -2.57 -13.56
CA VAL A 128 -7.60 -1.85 -12.30
C VAL A 128 -8.16 -0.45 -12.53
N VAL A 129 -7.52 0.32 -13.43
CA VAL A 129 -7.80 1.75 -13.61
C VAL A 129 -8.52 2.01 -14.93
N GLN A 130 -9.61 2.76 -14.85
CA GLN A 130 -10.35 3.29 -15.99
C GLN A 130 -9.71 4.61 -16.44
N SER A 131 -8.99 4.58 -17.56
CA SER A 131 -8.25 5.76 -18.05
C SER A 131 -9.14 6.99 -18.34
N SER A 132 -10.43 6.81 -18.61
CA SER A 132 -11.36 7.93 -18.84
C SER A 132 -11.76 8.67 -17.55
N GLY A 133 -11.48 8.10 -16.37
CA GLY A 133 -11.68 8.74 -15.08
C GLY A 133 -10.52 9.65 -14.66
N LEU A 134 -9.45 9.71 -15.46
CA LEU A 134 -8.29 10.57 -15.25
C LEU A 134 -8.24 11.69 -16.30
N PRO A 135 -7.67 12.86 -15.98
CA PRO A 135 -7.16 13.25 -14.65
C PRO A 135 -8.27 13.59 -13.65
N VAL A 136 -7.98 13.49 -12.35
CA VAL A 136 -8.87 13.97 -11.28
C VAL A 136 -8.43 15.37 -10.85
N ARG A 137 -9.42 16.23 -10.62
CA ARG A 137 -9.24 17.59 -10.06
C ARG A 137 -10.24 17.82 -8.94
N ILE A 138 -9.76 18.42 -7.86
CA ILE A 138 -10.59 18.89 -6.75
C ILE A 138 -11.42 20.08 -7.25
N THR A 139 -12.72 20.09 -6.95
CA THR A 139 -13.57 21.23 -7.29
C THR A 139 -13.19 22.41 -6.39
N VAL A 140 -13.05 23.61 -6.94
CA VAL A 140 -12.82 24.83 -6.16
C VAL A 140 -14.00 25.77 -6.37
N ASN A 141 -14.72 26.08 -5.29
CA ASN A 141 -15.88 26.98 -5.28
C ASN A 141 -15.53 28.21 -4.44
N ASP A 142 -15.68 29.41 -5.01
CA ASP A 142 -15.40 30.70 -4.33
C ASP A 142 -14.02 30.80 -3.65
N GLY A 143 -13.03 30.06 -4.16
CA GLY A 143 -11.66 30.02 -3.61
C GLY A 143 -11.45 29.01 -2.49
N GLU A 144 -12.49 28.26 -2.10
CA GLU A 144 -12.40 27.13 -1.17
C GLU A 144 -12.52 25.79 -1.90
N GLU A 145 -11.81 24.78 -1.41
CA GLU A 145 -11.93 23.42 -1.93
C GLU A 145 -13.25 22.78 -1.52
N ASP A 146 -14.00 22.32 -2.51
CA ASP A 146 -15.12 21.42 -2.31
C ASP A 146 -14.69 19.98 -2.60
N ARG A 147 -14.57 19.20 -1.53
CA ARG A 147 -14.22 17.77 -1.57
C ARG A 147 -15.42 16.84 -1.42
N SER A 148 -16.65 17.37 -1.40
CA SER A 148 -17.85 16.57 -1.16
C SER A 148 -18.10 15.52 -2.24
N ASP A 149 -17.67 15.77 -3.48
CA ASP A 149 -17.79 14.88 -4.63
C ASP A 149 -16.53 14.04 -4.93
N LEU A 150 -15.44 14.29 -4.20
CA LEU A 150 -14.12 13.78 -4.56
C LEU A 150 -14.02 12.25 -4.43
N ALA A 151 -14.64 11.67 -3.40
CA ALA A 151 -14.68 10.22 -3.23
C ALA A 151 -15.41 9.53 -4.38
N GLU A 152 -16.47 10.14 -4.93
CA GLU A 152 -17.22 9.60 -6.05
C GLU A 152 -16.47 9.78 -7.38
N LYS A 153 -15.75 10.89 -7.56
CA LYS A 153 -14.81 11.04 -8.68
C LYS A 153 -13.72 9.98 -8.65
N LEU A 154 -13.12 9.74 -7.48
CA LEU A 154 -12.08 8.73 -7.29
C LEU A 154 -12.62 7.31 -7.51
N ARG A 155 -13.87 7.03 -7.17
CA ARG A 155 -14.55 5.78 -7.55
C ARG A 155 -14.52 5.58 -9.05
N GLY A 156 -14.84 6.62 -9.82
CA GLY A 156 -14.84 6.60 -11.29
C GLY A 156 -13.47 6.43 -11.95
N VAL A 157 -12.37 6.52 -11.18
CA VAL A 157 -11.01 6.21 -11.66
C VAL A 157 -10.79 4.70 -11.77
N PHE A 158 -11.51 3.88 -11.02
CA PHE A 158 -11.38 2.43 -11.04
C PHE A 158 -12.45 1.79 -11.93
N ILE A 159 -12.11 0.65 -12.53
CA ILE A 159 -13.02 -0.06 -13.45
C ILE A 159 -14.27 -0.57 -12.72
N SER A 160 -14.10 -1.00 -11.48
CA SER A 160 -15.19 -1.45 -10.61
C SER A 160 -14.74 -1.47 -9.15
N GLU A 161 -15.69 -1.57 -8.23
CA GLU A 161 -15.38 -1.85 -6.82
C GLU A 161 -14.66 -3.19 -6.66
N GLN A 162 -14.97 -4.20 -7.48
CA GLN A 162 -14.29 -5.49 -7.43
C GLN A 162 -12.81 -5.37 -7.75
N ALA A 163 -12.44 -4.53 -8.73
CA ALA A 163 -11.04 -4.27 -9.05
C ALA A 163 -10.27 -3.64 -7.88
N ILE A 164 -10.94 -2.78 -7.09
CA ILE A 164 -10.40 -2.22 -5.85
C ILE A 164 -10.22 -3.33 -4.80
N VAL A 165 -11.23 -4.17 -4.59
CA VAL A 165 -11.17 -5.28 -3.63
C VAL A 165 -10.03 -6.24 -3.98
N ASP A 166 -9.87 -6.59 -5.25
CA ASP A 166 -8.86 -7.55 -5.71
C ASP A 166 -7.43 -7.03 -5.49
N ILE A 167 -7.16 -5.76 -5.82
CA ILE A 167 -5.81 -5.19 -5.61
C ILE A 167 -5.50 -5.00 -4.12
N LEU A 168 -6.49 -4.62 -3.31
CA LEU A 168 -6.33 -4.51 -1.85
C LEU A 168 -6.14 -5.87 -1.20
N HIS A 169 -6.80 -6.91 -1.71
CA HIS A 169 -6.58 -8.29 -1.28
C HIS A 169 -5.14 -8.73 -1.59
N ASP A 170 -4.63 -8.48 -2.79
CA ASP A 170 -3.24 -8.79 -3.13
C ASP A 170 -2.25 -8.03 -2.26
N LEU A 171 -2.49 -6.74 -2.01
CA LEU A 171 -1.67 -5.92 -1.12
C LEU A 171 -1.64 -6.52 0.29
N LYS A 172 -2.80 -6.93 0.80
CA LYS A 172 -2.93 -7.57 2.10
C LYS A 172 -2.11 -8.87 2.18
N VAL A 173 -2.33 -9.79 1.25
CA VAL A 173 -1.73 -11.13 1.26
C VAL A 173 -0.23 -11.10 0.96
N ASN A 174 0.15 -10.37 -0.08
CA ASN A 174 1.50 -10.40 -0.60
C ASN A 174 2.44 -9.42 0.10
N ILE A 175 1.93 -8.35 0.73
CA ILE A 175 2.77 -7.32 1.36
C ILE A 175 2.44 -7.18 2.85
N VAL A 176 1.23 -6.77 3.22
CA VAL A 176 0.93 -6.37 4.62
C VAL A 176 1.16 -7.52 5.60
N GLN A 177 0.62 -8.71 5.32
CA GLN A 177 0.77 -9.88 6.20
C GLN A 177 2.21 -10.36 6.31
N LYS A 178 3.00 -10.17 5.25
CA LYS A 178 4.42 -10.56 5.26
C LYS A 178 5.27 -9.55 6.02
N LEU A 179 4.96 -8.25 5.92
CA LEU A 179 5.66 -7.17 6.63
C LEU A 179 5.34 -7.12 8.13
N ILE A 180 4.07 -7.30 8.50
CA ILE A 180 3.64 -7.33 9.91
C ILE A 180 2.70 -8.53 10.10
N PRO A 181 3.25 -9.73 10.35
CA PRO A 181 2.45 -10.89 10.67
C PRO A 181 1.65 -10.66 11.95
N LYS A 182 0.41 -11.14 11.99
CA LYS A 182 -0.55 -10.97 13.10
C LYS A 182 -0.88 -9.51 13.38
N LEU A 183 -0.90 -8.67 12.35
CA LEU A 183 -1.33 -7.28 12.44
C LEU A 183 -2.71 -7.21 13.10
N GLN A 184 -2.82 -6.45 14.20
CA GLN A 184 -4.10 -6.19 14.86
C GLN A 184 -4.58 -4.79 14.50
N SER A 185 -5.52 -4.74 13.55
CA SER A 185 -6.17 -3.51 13.11
C SER A 185 -7.67 -3.75 12.97
N GLU A 186 -8.47 -2.69 13.10
CA GLU A 186 -9.94 -2.80 13.08
C GLU A 186 -10.42 -3.22 11.68
N GLY A 187 -11.30 -4.22 11.59
CA GLY A 187 -11.76 -4.78 10.31
C GLY A 187 -10.73 -5.61 9.55
N TYR A 188 -9.50 -5.73 10.05
CA TYR A 188 -8.45 -6.54 9.43
C TYR A 188 -8.45 -7.97 9.97
N VAL A 189 -8.52 -8.95 9.05
CA VAL A 189 -8.46 -10.38 9.37
C VAL A 189 -7.42 -11.05 8.48
N GLU A 190 -6.44 -11.75 9.04
CA GLU A 190 -5.46 -12.46 8.22
C GLU A 190 -6.08 -13.64 7.46
N THR A 191 -5.55 -13.91 6.28
CA THR A 191 -5.96 -15.03 5.43
C THR A 191 -5.14 -16.25 5.81
N ALA A 192 -5.80 -17.36 6.18
CA ALA A 192 -5.14 -18.58 6.64
C ALA A 192 -4.15 -19.17 5.61
N GLU A 193 -4.40 -18.96 4.33
CA GLU A 193 -3.52 -19.39 3.23
C GLU A 193 -2.16 -18.68 3.27
N ALA A 194 -2.14 -17.41 3.66
CA ALA A 194 -0.90 -16.66 3.81
C ALA A 194 -0.12 -17.06 5.06
N GLU A 195 -0.81 -17.40 6.16
CA GLU A 195 -0.16 -17.98 7.34
C GLU A 195 0.50 -19.33 7.01
N ALA A 196 -0.19 -20.17 6.23
CA ALA A 196 0.33 -21.45 5.76
C ALA A 196 1.55 -21.26 4.84
N ASN A 197 1.45 -20.33 3.88
CA ASN A 197 2.56 -20.01 2.97
C ASN A 197 3.76 -19.43 3.73
N ALA A 198 3.56 -18.47 4.63
CA ALA A 198 4.65 -17.90 5.44
C ALA A 198 5.32 -18.96 6.35
N ARG A 199 4.54 -19.90 6.91
CA ARG A 199 5.11 -21.05 7.66
C ARG A 199 5.89 -21.99 6.76
N SER A 200 5.42 -22.23 5.53
CA SER A 200 6.11 -23.09 4.57
C SER A 200 7.40 -22.44 4.05
N GLU A 201 7.39 -21.14 3.76
CA GLU A 201 8.55 -20.34 3.35
C GLU A 201 9.60 -20.35 4.48
N ARG A 202 9.18 -20.12 5.72
CA ARG A 202 10.08 -20.19 6.89
C ARG A 202 10.68 -21.59 7.08
N ARG A 203 9.89 -22.66 6.93
CA ARG A 203 10.40 -24.04 6.99
C ARG A 203 11.35 -24.37 5.85
N ALA A 204 11.10 -23.88 4.65
CA ALA A 204 11.99 -24.07 3.51
C ALA A 204 13.33 -23.34 3.72
N GLN A 205 13.30 -22.14 4.30
CA GLN A 205 14.49 -21.37 4.67
C GLN A 205 15.28 -22.06 5.79
N GLU A 206 14.62 -22.53 6.86
CA GLU A 206 15.25 -23.33 7.93
C GLU A 206 15.87 -24.64 7.41
N ALA A 207 15.33 -25.20 6.32
CA ALA A 207 15.89 -26.39 5.67
C ALA A 207 17.11 -26.08 4.80
N GLN A 208 17.29 -24.83 4.37
CA GLN A 208 18.41 -24.37 3.54
C GLN A 208 19.56 -23.76 4.38
N ASP A 209 19.41 -23.64 5.70
CA ASP A 209 20.45 -23.12 6.59
C ASP A 209 21.69 -24.05 6.60
N PRO A 210 22.86 -23.59 6.13
CA PRO A 210 24.10 -24.37 6.09
C PRO A 210 24.62 -24.79 7.47
N ASN A 211 24.20 -24.12 8.55
CA ASN A 211 24.65 -24.36 9.93
C ASN A 211 23.71 -25.26 10.72
N ARG A 212 22.76 -25.95 10.08
CA ARG A 212 21.83 -26.84 10.77
C ARG A 212 22.58 -28.01 11.44
N PRO A 213 22.46 -28.21 12.76
CA PRO A 213 23.04 -29.38 13.40
C PRO A 213 22.39 -30.66 12.84
N PHE A 214 23.22 -31.57 12.36
CA PHE A 214 22.81 -32.85 11.77
C PHE A 214 22.02 -33.64 12.83
N ARG A 215 20.68 -33.71 12.70
CA ARG A 215 19.90 -34.72 13.39
C ARG A 215 20.18 -36.03 12.69
N GLY A 216 21.11 -36.82 13.23
CA GLY A 216 21.30 -38.20 12.79
C GLY A 216 19.98 -38.95 12.88
N ASP A 217 19.62 -39.67 11.81
CA ASP A 217 18.47 -40.55 11.80
C ASP A 217 18.59 -41.58 12.93
N PRO A 218 17.51 -41.92 13.65
CA PRO A 218 17.54 -42.98 14.64
C PRO A 218 17.86 -44.29 13.93
N VAL A 219 19.01 -44.89 14.28
CA VAL A 219 19.40 -46.21 13.79
C VAL A 219 18.30 -47.20 14.20
N PRO A 220 17.71 -47.97 13.27
CA PRO A 220 16.71 -48.97 13.63
C PRO A 220 17.39 -50.01 14.51
N HIS A 221 16.86 -50.22 15.71
CA HIS A 221 17.31 -51.29 16.58
C HIS A 221 16.87 -52.63 15.98
N PRO A 222 17.78 -53.56 15.67
CA PRO A 222 17.38 -54.90 15.26
C PRO A 222 16.96 -55.71 16.49
N ASP A 223 15.82 -56.39 16.37
CA ASP A 223 15.39 -57.51 17.23
C ASP A 223 16.17 -58.79 16.91
#